data_AF-A0A7Y8A2Q6-F1
#
_entry.id   AF-A0A7Y8A2Q6-F1
#
_cell.length_a   1.000
_cell.length_b   1.000
_cell.length_c   1.000
_cell.angle_alpha   90.00
_cell.angle_beta   90.00
_cell.angle_gamma   90.00
#
_symmetry.space_group_name_H-M   'P 1'
#
loop_
_entity.id
_entity.type
_entity.pdbx_description
1 polymer ?
#
loop_
_entity_poly.entity_id
_entity_poly.type
_entity_poly.pdbx_seq_one_letter_code
_entity_poly.pdbx_strand_id
1 'polypeptide(L)'
;MNTLPALPRHEAQSWVPATNTVQPQNNDETNNYPVTINWDAIPKIDSSGQKTLSPEGATPEYFTAPLPRNNWVDSLAADNYRPMKTPSEHTAVHVKAQVKKQWGVDVDPEKTFLVTIAYDRTKRPYKGVILQKISLADAARLNSQGTPLPSRMPQRGNPSLGDNPIEILPTSQHSQKPGPDGTFPLPDVGVFSAHHQAIYTEPSPSEPNTYSAANQTPIPPKEFQKMVWNHAYKKPYDEYLNHYWAHNDTRSSYSLLGKISYLKAAHTQHHEQSLDEEGRKIAMRLSGIPSNQTYMDVDAQTLKKPYIPDPGLETKFLTFNGFKSTDIFYTRDTTTQKTLLYIPGNSSPIHTFDSPESMNEWLGNQLTDKAKAEEFKTHFLPRDQPSSYFYAGMDARIDVLQKRMANQGTNEHYKEQGYWKEGGLFDGEKIEGDPFKAVQQRVETAVKASTSQQFVLNTDITKKTVLKATNVLSYALLFLAPLGMAFPPVGVLMSALSTATGLVKLGIGIDDKVQDRPGGADRITFGLWNAATPVLTSGFGKALEPVTQPFKTFLQPLIFKN
;
A
#
# COMPACT_ATOMS: atom_id res chain seq x y z
N MET A 1 -36.96 52.41 -10.54
CA MET A 1 -36.61 52.32 -11.97
C MET A 1 -36.46 50.83 -12.26
N ASN A 2 -37.53 50.07 -12.58
CA ASN A 2 -38.28 50.02 -13.86
C ASN A 2 -37.32 50.21 -15.04
N THR A 3 -37.05 49.22 -15.91
CA THR A 3 -38.01 48.50 -16.78
C THR A 3 -37.42 47.19 -17.39
N LEU A 4 -38.20 46.10 -17.40
CA LEU A 4 -38.31 45.10 -18.50
C LEU A 4 -39.34 45.62 -19.55
N PRO A 5 -39.72 44.97 -20.69
CA PRO A 5 -39.35 43.67 -21.34
C PRO A 5 -39.21 43.74 -22.91
N ALA A 6 -38.94 42.60 -23.60
CA ALA A 6 -39.66 42.17 -24.83
C ALA A 6 -39.19 40.78 -25.37
N LEU A 7 -40.16 39.84 -25.48
CA LEU A 7 -40.27 38.74 -26.48
C LEU A 7 -41.43 39.16 -27.45
N PRO A 8 -41.89 38.44 -28.53
CA PRO A 8 -41.66 37.05 -28.98
C PRO A 8 -41.65 36.83 -30.54
N ARG A 9 -41.55 35.56 -31.02
CA ARG A 9 -42.55 34.86 -31.90
C ARG A 9 -42.01 33.76 -32.86
N HIS A 10 -42.52 32.55 -32.64
CA HIS A 10 -43.18 31.58 -33.56
C HIS A 10 -42.38 30.89 -34.70
N GLU A 11 -42.22 29.56 -34.63
CA GLU A 11 -42.95 28.48 -35.35
C GLU A 11 -42.00 27.89 -36.44
N ALA A 12 -41.80 26.60 -36.61
CA ALA A 12 -42.81 25.57 -36.82
C ALA A 12 -42.37 24.17 -36.37
N GLN A 13 -43.37 23.39 -35.98
CA GLN A 13 -43.37 21.96 -35.74
C GLN A 13 -43.34 21.17 -37.06
N SER A 14 -42.63 20.04 -37.08
CA SER A 14 -43.09 18.84 -37.80
C SER A 14 -42.71 17.57 -37.02
N TRP A 15 -43.63 16.61 -37.05
CA TRP A 15 -43.86 15.47 -36.16
C TRP A 15 -43.26 14.15 -36.75
N VAL A 16 -42.48 13.33 -36.01
CA VAL A 16 -42.82 12.04 -35.28
C VAL A 16 -42.79 10.77 -36.19
N PRO A 17 -42.49 9.50 -35.77
CA PRO A 17 -41.99 8.90 -34.48
C PRO A 17 -40.78 7.91 -34.56
N ALA A 18 -40.31 7.48 -33.37
CA ALA A 18 -39.94 6.10 -32.97
C ALA A 18 -38.46 5.69 -32.73
N THR A 19 -38.23 5.31 -31.46
CA THR A 19 -37.41 4.22 -30.90
C THR A 19 -35.90 4.37 -30.62
N ASN A 20 -35.59 3.98 -29.37
CA ASN A 20 -34.37 3.38 -28.82
C ASN A 20 -33.20 4.26 -28.32
N THR A 21 -33.05 4.24 -26.98
CA THR A 21 -31.83 4.01 -26.17
C THR A 21 -30.49 4.41 -26.79
N VAL A 22 -29.65 5.23 -26.15
CA VAL A 22 -28.72 4.85 -25.05
C VAL A 22 -28.19 6.11 -24.33
N GLN A 23 -28.07 6.04 -23.01
CA GLN A 23 -27.42 7.03 -22.12
C GLN A 23 -25.89 6.91 -22.15
N PRO A 24 -25.12 8.01 -21.96
CA PRO A 24 -23.69 7.92 -21.66
C PRO A 24 -23.46 7.53 -20.19
N GLN A 25 -22.78 6.39 -19.98
CA GLN A 25 -22.28 5.93 -18.68
C GLN A 25 -21.07 6.76 -18.25
N ASN A 26 -21.16 7.40 -17.08
CA ASN A 26 -20.00 7.75 -16.27
C ASN A 26 -19.90 6.71 -15.14
N ASN A 27 -18.92 5.82 -15.24
CA ASN A 27 -18.59 4.86 -14.18
C ASN A 27 -17.53 5.48 -13.26
N ASP A 28 -17.96 6.02 -12.12
CA ASP A 28 -17.13 6.20 -10.93
C ASP A 28 -17.26 4.92 -10.08
N GLU A 29 -16.28 4.03 -10.16
CA GLU A 29 -16.13 2.91 -9.22
C GLU A 29 -14.95 3.20 -8.28
N THR A 30 -15.27 3.55 -7.03
CA THR A 30 -14.33 3.39 -5.90
C THR A 30 -14.96 2.48 -4.86
N ASN A 31 -14.98 1.19 -5.18
CA ASN A 31 -15.34 0.15 -4.24
C ASN A 31 -14.17 -0.12 -3.28
N ASN A 32 -14.39 0.14 -1.99
CA ASN A 32 -13.57 -0.40 -0.90
C ASN A 32 -13.86 -1.90 -0.78
N TYR A 33 -13.06 -2.72 -1.45
CA TYR A 33 -13.06 -4.16 -1.24
C TYR A 33 -11.89 -4.55 -0.31
N PRO A 34 -12.09 -5.46 0.66
CA PRO A 34 -10.98 -6.23 1.19
C PRO A 34 -10.35 -6.99 0.01
N VAL A 35 -9.09 -6.70 -0.27
CA VAL A 35 -8.33 -7.29 -1.37
C VAL A 35 -8.20 -8.79 -1.11
N THR A 36 -9.12 -9.56 -1.68
CA THR A 36 -9.10 -11.02 -1.57
C THR A 36 -8.27 -11.53 -2.75
N ILE A 37 -7.02 -11.87 -2.48
CA ILE A 37 -6.15 -12.47 -3.50
C ILE A 37 -6.67 -13.88 -3.79
N ASN A 38 -7.04 -14.12 -5.05
CA ASN A 38 -7.33 -15.46 -5.53
C ASN A 38 -6.02 -16.23 -5.74
N TRP A 39 -5.62 -17.00 -4.73
CA TRP A 39 -4.40 -17.82 -4.75
C TRP A 39 -4.40 -18.89 -5.87
N ASP A 40 -5.59 -19.31 -6.33
CA ASP A 40 -5.73 -20.35 -7.35
C ASP A 40 -5.63 -19.81 -8.79
N ALA A 41 -5.64 -18.48 -8.97
CA ALA A 41 -5.51 -17.82 -10.28
C ALA A 41 -4.05 -17.55 -10.68
N ILE A 42 -3.08 -17.98 -9.87
CA ILE A 42 -1.65 -17.77 -10.15
C ILE A 42 -1.27 -18.63 -11.38
N PRO A 43 -0.71 -18.04 -12.45
CA PRO A 43 -0.32 -18.79 -13.65
C PRO A 43 0.65 -19.93 -13.30
N LYS A 44 0.37 -21.12 -13.84
CA LYS A 44 1.34 -22.23 -13.82
C LYS A 44 2.57 -21.79 -14.62
N ILE A 45 3.72 -21.75 -13.96
CA ILE A 45 4.97 -21.22 -14.50
C ILE A 45 5.48 -22.20 -15.57
N ASP A 46 5.55 -21.75 -16.82
CA ASP A 46 6.15 -22.53 -17.89
C ASP A 46 7.67 -22.46 -17.83
N SER A 47 8.31 -23.57 -18.17
CA SER A 47 9.76 -23.71 -18.21
C SER A 47 10.24 -23.44 -19.64
N SER A 48 10.60 -22.21 -19.96
CA SER A 48 11.30 -21.93 -21.21
C SER A 48 12.52 -21.04 -20.98
N GLY A 49 13.67 -21.46 -21.52
CA GLY A 49 14.78 -20.54 -21.81
C GLY A 49 16.14 -20.91 -21.24
N GLN A 50 17.10 -21.11 -22.15
CA GLN A 50 18.53 -21.30 -21.91
C GLN A 50 19.16 -20.15 -21.10
N LYS A 51 20.29 -20.41 -20.43
CA LYS A 51 21.06 -19.40 -19.69
C LYS A 51 21.61 -18.34 -20.65
N THR A 52 21.15 -17.09 -20.50
CA THR A 52 21.59 -15.93 -21.30
C THR A 52 22.51 -14.97 -20.52
N LEU A 53 22.67 -15.17 -19.21
CA LEU A 53 23.53 -14.37 -18.33
C LEU A 53 24.73 -15.22 -17.88
N SER A 54 25.95 -14.72 -18.05
CA SER A 54 27.16 -15.33 -17.49
C SER A 54 27.66 -14.56 -16.25
N PRO A 55 28.55 -15.16 -15.43
CA PRO A 55 29.18 -14.45 -14.31
C PRO A 55 29.97 -13.20 -14.75
N GLU A 56 30.56 -13.23 -15.94
CA GLU A 56 31.37 -12.16 -16.51
C GLU A 56 30.51 -10.98 -16.98
N GLY A 57 29.29 -11.24 -17.46
CA GLY A 57 28.31 -10.21 -17.82
C GLY A 57 27.16 -10.72 -18.70
N ALA A 58 26.25 -9.82 -19.06
CA ALA A 58 25.19 -10.09 -20.02
C ALA A 58 25.64 -9.94 -21.47
N THR A 59 25.14 -10.81 -22.35
CA THR A 59 25.24 -10.60 -23.80
C THR A 59 24.18 -9.59 -24.28
N PRO A 60 24.32 -8.99 -25.47
CA PRO A 60 23.28 -8.11 -26.02
C PRO A 60 21.89 -8.75 -26.10
N GLU A 61 21.82 -10.06 -26.38
CA GLU A 61 20.57 -10.83 -26.46
C GLU A 61 19.86 -10.90 -25.11
N TYR A 62 20.60 -10.91 -24.00
CA TYR A 62 20.00 -10.94 -22.66
C TYR A 62 19.07 -9.76 -22.40
N PHE A 63 19.38 -8.56 -22.91
CA PHE A 63 18.57 -7.36 -22.66
C PHE A 63 17.34 -7.23 -23.56
N THR A 64 17.26 -8.02 -24.62
CA THR A 64 16.15 -7.96 -25.60
C THR A 64 15.26 -9.20 -25.57
N ALA A 65 15.74 -10.29 -24.97
CA ALA A 65 14.96 -11.49 -24.70
C ALA A 65 13.86 -11.24 -23.64
N PRO A 66 12.85 -12.12 -23.52
CA PRO A 66 11.97 -12.13 -22.35
C PRO A 66 12.76 -12.31 -21.05
N LEU A 67 12.31 -11.70 -19.95
CA LEU A 67 12.95 -11.81 -18.63
C LEU A 67 13.10 -13.29 -18.21
N PRO A 68 14.32 -13.83 -18.07
CA PRO A 68 14.51 -15.21 -17.65
C PRO A 68 14.04 -15.42 -16.21
N ARG A 69 13.27 -16.49 -15.98
CA ARG A 69 12.74 -16.83 -14.64
C ARG A 69 13.52 -17.97 -14.00
N ASN A 70 13.67 -17.89 -12.68
CA ASN A 70 14.23 -18.97 -11.87
C ASN A 70 13.11 -19.67 -11.09
N ASN A 71 12.66 -20.83 -11.61
CA ASN A 71 11.52 -21.56 -11.06
C ASN A 71 11.79 -22.11 -9.65
N TRP A 72 13.04 -22.40 -9.30
CA TRP A 72 13.40 -22.83 -7.94
C TRP A 72 13.23 -21.70 -6.95
N VAL A 73 13.68 -20.49 -7.31
CA VAL A 73 13.52 -19.28 -6.49
C VAL A 73 12.04 -18.93 -6.33
N ASP A 74 11.26 -18.99 -7.41
CA ASP A 74 9.82 -18.71 -7.37
C ASP A 74 9.05 -19.71 -6.50
N SER A 75 9.34 -21.02 -6.64
CA SER A 75 8.71 -22.07 -5.82
C SER A 75 9.11 -21.91 -4.35
N LEU A 76 10.39 -21.66 -4.08
CA LEU A 76 10.87 -21.44 -2.72
C LEU A 76 10.22 -20.23 -2.06
N ALA A 77 9.97 -19.15 -2.81
CA ALA A 77 9.26 -17.98 -2.30
C ALA A 77 7.80 -18.33 -1.93
N ALA A 78 7.09 -19.06 -2.78
CA ALA A 78 5.74 -19.52 -2.49
C ALA A 78 5.71 -20.42 -1.23
N ASP A 79 6.62 -21.38 -1.13
CA ASP A 79 6.70 -22.32 0.00
C ASP A 79 7.04 -21.66 1.34
N ASN A 80 7.67 -20.47 1.31
CA ASN A 80 8.10 -19.75 2.50
C ASN A 80 7.22 -18.56 2.86
N TYR A 81 6.25 -18.17 2.02
CA TYR A 81 5.34 -17.10 2.39
C TYR A 81 4.47 -17.50 3.59
N ARG A 82 4.45 -16.66 4.62
CA ARG A 82 3.66 -16.83 5.85
C ARG A 82 2.81 -15.57 6.05
N PRO A 83 1.55 -15.54 5.59
CA PRO A 83 0.72 -14.35 5.72
C PRO A 83 0.49 -13.99 7.18
N MET A 84 0.56 -12.71 7.50
CA MET A 84 0.22 -12.15 8.81
C MET A 84 -1.20 -11.61 8.77
N LYS A 85 -1.99 -11.89 9.81
CA LYS A 85 -3.32 -11.28 9.96
C LYS A 85 -3.17 -9.80 10.31
N THR A 86 -3.96 -8.99 9.63
CA THR A 86 -4.16 -7.59 10.03
C THR A 86 -4.81 -7.51 11.42
N PRO A 87 -4.73 -6.35 12.09
CA PRO A 87 -5.42 -6.12 13.35
C PRO A 87 -6.92 -6.39 13.28
N SER A 88 -7.57 -6.01 12.18
CA SER A 88 -9.00 -6.24 11.98
C SER A 88 -9.30 -7.73 11.83
N GLU A 89 -8.60 -8.43 10.93
CA GLU A 89 -8.81 -9.87 10.71
C GLU A 89 -8.58 -10.70 11.98
N HIS A 90 -7.57 -10.36 12.78
CA HIS A 90 -7.35 -11.03 14.06
C HIS A 90 -8.46 -10.71 15.06
N THR A 91 -8.90 -9.44 15.13
CA THR A 91 -10.04 -9.04 15.96
C THR A 91 -11.31 -9.76 15.54
N ALA A 92 -11.55 -9.95 14.24
CA ALA A 92 -12.69 -10.68 13.70
C ALA A 92 -12.75 -12.13 14.21
N VAL A 93 -11.62 -12.83 14.33
CA VAL A 93 -11.60 -14.20 14.89
C VAL A 93 -12.15 -14.21 16.32
N HIS A 94 -11.72 -13.25 17.14
CA HIS A 94 -12.17 -13.13 18.54
C HIS A 94 -13.64 -12.72 18.63
N VAL A 95 -14.04 -11.69 17.87
CA VAL A 95 -15.43 -11.22 17.82
C VAL A 95 -16.36 -12.33 17.39
N LYS A 96 -16.01 -13.09 16.33
CA LYS A 96 -16.80 -14.23 15.84
C LYS A 96 -17.04 -15.27 16.94
N ALA A 97 -15.96 -15.68 17.62
CA ALA A 97 -16.04 -16.68 18.68
C ALA A 97 -16.89 -16.19 19.87
N GLN A 98 -16.73 -14.93 20.28
CA GLN A 98 -17.51 -14.35 21.38
C GLN A 98 -18.97 -14.17 21.01
N VAL A 99 -19.26 -13.72 19.79
CA VAL A 99 -20.63 -13.58 19.29
C VAL A 99 -21.34 -14.93 19.27
N LYS A 100 -20.68 -15.97 18.74
CA LYS A 100 -21.22 -17.33 18.72
C LYS A 100 -21.48 -17.86 20.13
N LYS A 101 -20.56 -17.60 21.07
CA LYS A 101 -20.69 -18.02 22.46
C LYS A 101 -21.83 -17.32 23.19
N GLN A 102 -21.98 -16.01 22.99
CA GLN A 102 -22.91 -15.19 23.77
C GLN A 102 -24.34 -15.19 23.20
N TRP A 103 -24.48 -15.19 21.88
CA TRP A 103 -25.79 -15.10 21.22
C TRP A 103 -26.15 -16.31 20.34
N GLY A 104 -25.27 -17.30 20.19
CA GLY A 104 -25.54 -18.51 19.38
C GLY A 104 -25.53 -18.28 17.86
N VAL A 105 -25.28 -17.05 17.40
CA VAL A 105 -25.31 -16.66 15.99
C VAL A 105 -23.92 -16.81 15.36
N ASP A 106 -23.87 -17.30 14.13
CA ASP A 106 -22.66 -17.25 13.32
C ASP A 106 -22.68 -15.98 12.45
N VAL A 107 -21.64 -15.16 12.56
CA VAL A 107 -21.49 -13.91 11.79
C VAL A 107 -20.11 -13.87 11.17
N ASP A 108 -19.98 -13.11 10.09
CA ASP A 108 -18.69 -12.64 9.58
C ASP A 108 -18.47 -11.21 10.11
N PRO A 109 -17.59 -10.99 11.12
CA PRO A 109 -17.41 -9.66 11.71
C PRO A 109 -16.83 -8.60 10.78
N GLU A 110 -16.25 -9.00 9.65
CA GLU A 110 -15.77 -8.08 8.60
C GLU A 110 -16.90 -7.65 7.65
N LYS A 111 -17.99 -8.43 7.58
CA LYS A 111 -19.16 -8.19 6.70
C LYS A 111 -20.47 -8.01 7.47
N THR A 112 -20.36 -7.79 8.78
CA THR A 112 -21.46 -7.47 9.68
C THR A 112 -21.11 -6.14 10.34
N PHE A 113 -22.07 -5.22 10.39
CA PHE A 113 -21.80 -3.82 10.68
C PHE A 113 -22.62 -3.33 11.87
N LEU A 114 -21.99 -2.56 12.75
CA LEU A 114 -22.68 -1.68 13.68
C LEU A 114 -23.11 -0.44 12.90
N VAL A 115 -24.42 -0.24 12.76
CA VAL A 115 -25.00 0.85 11.95
C VAL A 115 -25.82 1.76 12.83
N THR A 116 -25.61 3.07 12.67
CA THR A 116 -26.46 4.11 13.27
C THR A 116 -27.17 4.86 12.15
N ILE A 117 -28.49 4.89 12.18
CA ILE A 117 -29.35 5.51 11.16
C ILE A 117 -30.16 6.64 11.79
N ALA A 118 -30.11 7.83 11.20
CA ALA A 118 -31.01 8.93 11.49
C ALA A 118 -32.23 8.84 10.57
N TYR A 119 -33.44 8.96 11.08
CA TYR A 119 -34.64 8.78 10.26
C TYR A 119 -35.81 9.69 10.66
N ASP A 120 -36.72 9.90 9.71
CA ASP A 120 -38.00 10.57 9.94
C ASP A 120 -39.05 9.56 10.41
N ARG A 121 -39.47 9.67 11.68
CA ARG A 121 -40.48 8.77 12.28
C ARG A 121 -41.92 9.06 11.85
N THR A 122 -42.16 10.13 11.08
CA THR A 122 -43.52 10.57 10.73
C THR A 122 -44.07 9.91 9.48
N LYS A 123 -43.22 9.26 8.68
CA LYS A 123 -43.59 8.65 7.38
C LYS A 123 -43.21 7.17 7.36
N ARG A 124 -44.07 6.32 6.79
CA ARG A 124 -43.79 4.89 6.55
C ARG A 124 -43.79 4.61 5.04
N PRO A 125 -42.85 3.80 4.50
CA PRO A 125 -41.64 3.31 5.16
C PRO A 125 -40.77 4.46 5.69
N TYR A 126 -40.01 4.21 6.75
CA TYR A 126 -39.19 5.25 7.35
C TYR A 126 -38.10 5.66 6.35
N LYS A 127 -37.81 6.95 6.26
CA LYS A 127 -36.75 7.46 5.39
C LYS A 127 -35.61 7.97 6.24
N GLY A 128 -34.39 7.52 5.95
CA GLY A 128 -33.24 7.81 6.79
C GLY A 128 -31.92 7.94 6.06
N VAL A 129 -30.89 8.29 6.82
CA VAL A 129 -29.50 8.42 6.39
C VAL A 129 -28.62 7.73 7.41
N ILE A 130 -27.55 7.10 6.94
CA ILE A 130 -26.59 6.40 7.81
C ILE A 130 -25.62 7.44 8.37
N LEU A 131 -25.53 7.48 9.70
CA LEU A 131 -24.58 8.29 10.46
C LEU A 131 -23.30 7.55 10.78
N GLN A 132 -23.36 6.23 10.88
CA GLN A 132 -22.21 5.37 11.12
C GLN A 132 -22.44 4.01 10.46
N LYS A 133 -21.42 3.49 9.78
CA LYS A 133 -21.32 2.09 9.34
C LYS A 133 -19.88 1.64 9.57
N ILE A 134 -19.69 0.70 10.49
CA ILE A 134 -18.38 0.16 10.85
C ILE A 134 -18.50 -1.34 11.06
N SER A 135 -17.53 -2.13 10.57
CA SER A 135 -17.54 -3.59 10.74
C SER A 135 -17.47 -3.94 12.24
N LEU A 136 -18.01 -5.09 12.65
CA LEU A 136 -17.90 -5.52 14.05
C LEU A 136 -16.43 -5.70 14.47
N ALA A 137 -15.57 -6.13 13.55
CA ALA A 137 -14.13 -6.23 13.79
C ALA A 137 -13.50 -4.86 14.09
N ASP A 138 -13.75 -3.85 13.25
CA ASP A 138 -13.21 -2.51 13.48
C ASP A 138 -13.88 -1.80 14.67
N ALA A 139 -15.17 -2.02 14.89
CA ALA A 139 -15.87 -1.50 16.06
C ALA A 139 -15.25 -2.03 17.36
N ALA A 140 -14.85 -3.30 17.37
CA ALA A 140 -14.14 -3.92 18.49
C ALA A 140 -12.70 -3.38 18.63
N ARG A 141 -11.95 -3.30 17.53
CA ARG A 141 -10.56 -2.83 17.49
C ARG A 141 -10.42 -1.37 17.92
N LEU A 142 -11.33 -0.52 17.45
CA LEU A 142 -11.38 0.92 17.71
C LEU A 142 -12.18 1.27 18.97
N ASN A 143 -12.66 0.26 19.71
CA ASN A 143 -13.42 0.44 20.93
C ASN A 143 -14.59 1.42 20.75
N SER A 144 -15.42 1.15 19.74
CA SER A 144 -16.58 1.97 19.41
C SER A 144 -17.63 1.88 20.52
N GLN A 145 -17.81 2.97 21.25
CA GLN A 145 -18.73 3.07 22.39
C GLN A 145 -19.82 4.12 22.15
N GLY A 146 -21.02 3.86 22.65
CA GLY A 146 -22.17 4.77 22.54
C GLY A 146 -22.75 4.85 21.13
N THR A 147 -23.52 5.91 20.88
CA THR A 147 -24.18 6.13 19.59
C THR A 147 -23.72 7.48 19.05
N PRO A 148 -23.04 7.54 17.89
CA PRO A 148 -22.60 8.80 17.32
C PRO A 148 -23.83 9.59 16.84
N LEU A 149 -24.09 10.72 17.49
CA LEU A 149 -25.20 11.60 17.17
C LEU A 149 -24.68 13.02 16.91
N PRO A 150 -25.07 13.67 15.80
CA PRO A 150 -24.86 15.10 15.62
C PRO A 150 -25.48 15.90 16.76
N SER A 151 -24.88 17.02 17.15
CA SER A 151 -25.32 17.85 18.29
C SER A 151 -26.79 18.31 18.20
N ARG A 152 -27.36 18.35 16.99
CA ARG A 152 -28.75 18.76 16.73
C ARG A 152 -29.77 17.62 16.83
N MET A 153 -29.33 16.39 17.09
CA MET A 153 -30.21 15.21 17.11
C MET A 153 -30.68 14.88 18.53
N PRO A 154 -31.95 14.51 18.73
CA PRO A 154 -32.44 14.08 20.03
C PRO A 154 -31.65 12.87 20.57
N GLN A 155 -31.18 12.94 21.81
CA GLN A 155 -30.52 11.84 22.52
C GLN A 155 -31.48 10.69 22.87
N ARG A 156 -32.80 10.91 22.74
CA ARG A 156 -33.83 9.89 23.00
C ARG A 156 -33.91 8.93 21.81
N GLY A 157 -33.15 7.83 21.89
CA GLY A 157 -33.29 6.70 20.96
C GLY A 157 -34.67 6.05 21.09
N ASN A 158 -35.17 5.48 19.98
CA ASN A 158 -36.44 4.75 20.00
C ASN A 158 -36.18 3.23 20.09
N PRO A 159 -36.80 2.50 21.04
CA PRO A 159 -36.63 1.04 21.12
C PRO A 159 -37.40 0.35 19.99
N SER A 160 -36.71 -0.51 19.23
CA SER A 160 -37.19 -1.39 18.15
C SER A 160 -37.91 -0.72 16.96
N LEU A 161 -37.45 -1.02 15.73
CA LEU A 161 -38.15 -0.66 14.49
C LEU A 161 -39.44 -1.49 14.27
N GLY A 162 -39.62 -2.58 15.04
CA GLY A 162 -40.60 -3.60 14.73
C GLY A 162 -40.38 -4.14 13.30
N ASP A 163 -41.46 -4.33 12.56
CA ASP A 163 -41.41 -4.79 11.16
C ASP A 163 -41.22 -3.65 10.15
N ASN A 164 -40.94 -2.43 10.59
CA ASN A 164 -40.89 -1.27 9.70
C ASN A 164 -39.48 -1.06 9.13
N PRO A 165 -39.28 -1.18 7.81
CA PRO A 165 -37.99 -0.90 7.22
C PRO A 165 -37.66 0.60 7.26
N ILE A 166 -36.36 0.90 7.29
CA ILE A 166 -35.81 2.20 6.93
C ILE A 166 -35.23 2.11 5.52
N GLU A 167 -35.77 2.92 4.62
CA GLU A 167 -35.20 3.17 3.30
C GLU A 167 -34.14 4.28 3.42
N ILE A 168 -32.92 3.97 3.03
CA ILE A 168 -31.81 4.91 3.00
C ILE A 168 -31.98 5.86 1.81
N LEU A 169 -32.00 7.15 2.10
CA LEU A 169 -32.14 8.20 1.12
C LEU A 169 -30.88 8.29 0.24
N PRO A 170 -31.02 8.64 -1.06
CA PRO A 170 -29.88 8.91 -1.94
C PRO A 170 -28.95 10.01 -1.44
N THR A 171 -29.43 10.89 -0.57
CA THR A 171 -28.64 11.97 0.05
C THR A 171 -27.78 11.49 1.22
N SER A 172 -27.90 10.23 1.63
CA SER A 172 -27.06 9.60 2.65
C SER A 172 -25.62 9.46 2.14
N GLN A 173 -24.64 10.03 2.84
CA GLN A 173 -23.24 10.06 2.41
C GLN A 173 -22.47 8.75 2.66
N HIS A 174 -23.17 7.68 3.01
CA HIS A 174 -22.60 6.37 3.36
C HIS A 174 -21.87 5.64 2.22
N SER A 175 -22.02 6.12 0.99
CA SER A 175 -21.24 5.66 -0.17
C SER A 175 -19.90 6.38 -0.31
N GLN A 176 -19.65 7.44 0.46
CA GLN A 176 -18.38 8.16 0.49
C GLN A 176 -17.39 7.52 1.47
N LYS A 177 -16.15 8.02 1.49
CA LYS A 177 -15.16 7.59 2.48
C LYS A 177 -15.64 7.98 3.90
N PRO A 178 -15.86 7.02 4.81
CA PRO A 178 -16.25 7.34 6.17
C PRO A 178 -15.14 8.08 6.92
N GLY A 179 -15.53 8.77 7.98
CA GLY A 179 -14.60 9.18 9.03
C GLY A 179 -13.93 7.97 9.71
N PRO A 180 -12.83 8.18 10.44
CA PRO A 180 -12.08 7.12 11.14
C PRO A 180 -12.85 6.19 12.08
N ASP A 181 -13.98 6.61 12.63
CA ASP A 181 -14.86 5.81 13.47
C ASP A 181 -16.05 5.21 12.68
N GLY A 182 -15.98 5.21 11.35
CA GLY A 182 -17.05 4.79 10.46
C GLY A 182 -18.19 5.81 10.33
N THR A 183 -18.00 7.04 10.80
CA THR A 183 -19.07 8.07 10.79
C THR A 183 -19.18 8.81 9.47
N PHE A 184 -20.38 9.30 9.19
CA PHE A 184 -20.70 10.14 8.05
C PHE A 184 -21.34 11.45 8.51
N PRO A 185 -21.06 12.57 7.84
CA PRO A 185 -21.73 13.82 8.16
C PRO A 185 -23.23 13.73 7.86
N LEU A 186 -24.03 14.36 8.71
CA LEU A 186 -25.46 14.49 8.46
C LEU A 186 -25.66 15.42 7.26
N PRO A 187 -26.40 15.02 6.22
CA PRO A 187 -26.67 15.89 5.07
C PRO A 187 -27.56 17.07 5.50
N ASP A 188 -27.35 18.23 4.87
CA ASP A 188 -28.12 19.47 5.14
C ASP A 188 -29.49 19.48 4.45
N VAL A 189 -30.14 18.31 4.41
CA VAL A 189 -31.43 18.09 3.78
C VAL A 189 -32.24 17.07 4.58
N GLY A 190 -33.50 17.41 4.87
CA GLY A 190 -34.44 16.54 5.58
C GLY A 190 -34.57 16.82 7.08
N VAL A 191 -35.67 16.33 7.68
CA VAL A 191 -35.93 16.42 9.12
C VAL A 191 -35.81 15.02 9.72
N PHE A 192 -34.72 14.77 10.44
CA PHE A 192 -34.47 13.51 11.13
C PHE A 192 -34.86 13.64 12.60
N SER A 193 -36.00 13.06 12.97
CA SER A 193 -36.62 13.23 14.29
C SER A 193 -36.28 12.09 15.26
N ALA A 194 -35.62 11.03 14.78
CA ALA A 194 -35.21 9.87 15.58
C ALA A 194 -33.90 9.26 15.05
N HIS A 195 -33.31 8.39 15.86
CA HIS A 195 -32.18 7.54 15.47
C HIS A 195 -32.41 6.09 15.90
N HIS A 196 -31.79 5.18 15.16
CA HIS A 196 -31.78 3.76 15.45
C HIS A 196 -30.36 3.22 15.28
N GLN A 197 -29.87 2.48 16.27
CA GLN A 197 -28.60 1.77 16.20
C GLN A 197 -28.88 0.27 16.31
N ALA A 198 -28.34 -0.50 15.38
CA ALA A 198 -28.48 -1.95 15.34
C ALA A 198 -27.28 -2.57 14.61
N ILE A 199 -27.17 -3.90 14.69
CA ILE A 199 -26.14 -4.66 14.00
C ILE A 199 -26.78 -5.37 12.81
N TYR A 200 -26.26 -5.10 11.61
CA TYR A 200 -26.81 -5.57 10.34
C TYR A 200 -25.79 -6.36 9.53
N THR A 201 -26.25 -7.34 8.76
CA THR A 201 -25.50 -7.83 7.60
C THR A 201 -25.67 -6.86 6.43
N GLU A 202 -24.85 -7.00 5.39
CA GLU A 202 -25.03 -6.20 4.17
C GLU A 202 -26.46 -6.41 3.60
N PRO A 203 -27.14 -5.34 3.14
CA PRO A 203 -28.43 -5.47 2.48
C PRO A 203 -28.36 -6.39 1.25
N SER A 204 -29.49 -7.01 0.92
CA SER A 204 -29.60 -7.83 -0.30
C SER A 204 -29.35 -6.97 -1.54
N PRO A 205 -28.71 -7.50 -2.61
CA PRO A 205 -28.60 -6.80 -3.89
C PRO A 205 -29.94 -6.37 -4.48
N SER A 206 -31.04 -7.05 -4.15
CA SER A 206 -32.40 -6.69 -4.57
C SER A 206 -32.97 -5.48 -3.82
N GLU A 207 -32.45 -5.17 -2.65
CA GLU A 207 -32.89 -4.09 -1.76
C GLU A 207 -31.69 -3.39 -1.09
N PRO A 208 -30.75 -2.82 -1.88
CA PRO A 208 -29.44 -2.39 -1.38
C PRO A 208 -29.51 -1.23 -0.38
N ASN A 209 -30.64 -0.54 -0.32
CA ASN A 209 -30.88 0.64 0.53
C ASN A 209 -31.87 0.38 1.66
N THR A 210 -32.25 -0.87 1.94
CA THR A 210 -33.27 -1.19 2.94
C THR A 210 -32.65 -1.83 4.18
N TYR A 211 -32.89 -1.21 5.34
CA TYR A 211 -32.52 -1.75 6.66
C TYR A 211 -33.77 -2.12 7.42
N SER A 212 -33.93 -3.40 7.74
CA SER A 212 -35.15 -3.95 8.34
C SER A 212 -34.83 -5.12 9.25
N ALA A 213 -35.86 -5.76 9.82
CA ALA A 213 -35.68 -7.00 10.57
C ALA A 213 -35.02 -8.12 9.75
N ALA A 214 -35.12 -8.09 8.41
CA ALA A 214 -34.60 -9.14 7.52
C ALA A 214 -33.06 -9.21 7.48
N ASN A 215 -32.38 -8.07 7.61
CA ASN A 215 -30.91 -8.00 7.65
C ASN A 215 -30.36 -7.59 9.02
N GLN A 216 -31.22 -7.48 10.04
CA GLN A 216 -30.81 -7.19 11.40
C GLN A 216 -30.44 -8.48 12.15
N THR A 217 -29.28 -8.47 12.80
CA THR A 217 -28.88 -9.57 13.70
C THR A 217 -29.58 -9.44 15.06
N PRO A 218 -29.73 -10.54 15.83
CA PRO A 218 -30.32 -10.47 17.17
C PRO A 218 -29.35 -9.90 18.23
N ILE A 219 -28.16 -9.43 17.84
CA ILE A 219 -27.12 -8.94 18.74
C ILE A 219 -27.48 -7.51 19.18
N PRO A 220 -27.75 -7.25 20.48
CA PRO A 220 -28.05 -5.89 20.93
C PRO A 220 -26.78 -5.02 20.91
N PRO A 221 -26.79 -3.82 20.29
CA PRO A 221 -25.59 -2.97 20.20
C PRO A 221 -24.95 -2.64 21.55
N LYS A 222 -25.74 -2.35 22.58
CA LYS A 222 -25.22 -2.05 23.93
C LYS A 222 -24.50 -3.25 24.55
N GLU A 223 -25.00 -4.46 24.32
CA GLU A 223 -24.36 -5.68 24.83
C GLU A 223 -23.10 -6.02 24.03
N PHE A 224 -23.10 -5.77 22.71
CA PHE A 224 -21.89 -5.84 21.90
C PHE A 224 -20.82 -4.84 22.39
N GLN A 225 -21.19 -3.58 22.62
CA GLN A 225 -20.28 -2.55 23.12
C GLN A 225 -19.70 -2.89 24.50
N LYS A 226 -20.51 -3.47 25.38
CA LYS A 226 -20.08 -4.00 26.67
C LYS A 226 -19.12 -5.18 26.52
N MET A 227 -19.38 -6.09 25.58
CA MET A 227 -18.46 -7.17 25.23
C MET A 227 -17.12 -6.61 24.76
N VAL A 228 -17.15 -5.57 23.90
CA VAL A 228 -15.94 -4.89 23.41
C VAL A 228 -15.13 -4.28 24.55
N TRP A 229 -15.79 -3.51 25.42
CA TRP A 229 -15.17 -2.89 26.58
C TRP A 229 -14.50 -3.93 27.49
N ASN A 230 -15.15 -5.05 27.73
CA ASN A 230 -14.65 -6.08 28.65
C ASN A 230 -13.46 -6.88 28.09
N HIS A 231 -13.34 -7.03 26.77
CA HIS A 231 -12.31 -7.92 26.18
C HIS A 231 -10.97 -7.23 25.93
N ALA A 232 -10.95 -5.94 25.58
CA ALA A 232 -9.74 -5.18 25.25
C ALA A 232 -8.81 -5.88 24.22
N TYR A 233 -9.20 -5.85 22.94
CA TYR A 233 -8.63 -6.66 21.84
C TYR A 233 -7.14 -6.43 21.50
N LYS A 234 -6.49 -5.38 22.02
CA LYS A 234 -5.07 -5.14 21.76
C LYS A 234 -4.19 -6.27 22.29
N LYS A 235 -4.41 -6.72 23.53
CA LYS A 235 -3.56 -7.72 24.19
C LYS A 235 -3.54 -9.05 23.41
N PRO A 236 -4.69 -9.62 23.00
CA PRO A 236 -4.70 -10.78 22.12
C PRO A 236 -3.90 -10.60 20.82
N TYR A 237 -3.94 -9.41 20.22
CA TYR A 237 -3.16 -9.15 19.01
C TYR A 237 -1.64 -9.08 19.28
N ASP A 238 -1.22 -8.46 20.38
CA ASP A 238 0.19 -8.47 20.79
C ASP A 238 0.70 -9.91 21.03
N GLU A 239 -0.11 -10.75 21.67
CA GLU A 239 0.16 -12.17 21.88
C GLU A 239 0.25 -12.94 20.56
N TYR A 240 -0.67 -12.67 19.63
CA TYR A 240 -0.63 -13.23 18.28
C TYR A 240 0.65 -12.85 17.54
N LEU A 241 1.06 -11.58 17.54
CA LEU A 241 2.30 -11.16 16.89
C LEU A 241 3.51 -11.86 17.51
N ASN A 242 3.56 -11.98 18.84
CA ASN A 242 4.63 -12.71 19.50
C ASN A 242 4.66 -14.19 19.08
N HIS A 243 3.50 -14.83 19.01
CA HIS A 243 3.38 -16.21 18.56
C HIS A 243 3.80 -16.37 17.09
N TYR A 244 3.28 -15.53 16.19
CA TYR A 244 3.56 -15.51 14.76
C TYR A 244 5.06 -15.48 14.47
N TRP A 245 5.78 -14.54 15.08
CA TRP A 245 7.23 -14.42 14.88
C TRP A 245 8.03 -15.54 15.58
N ALA A 246 7.52 -16.14 16.65
CA ALA A 246 8.23 -17.17 17.40
C ALA A 246 8.08 -18.59 16.83
N HIS A 247 7.11 -18.85 15.94
CA HIS A 247 6.75 -20.19 15.48
C HIS A 247 6.80 -20.32 13.95
N ASN A 248 6.71 -21.56 13.46
CA ASN A 248 6.57 -21.92 12.04
C ASN A 248 7.67 -21.36 11.12
N ASP A 249 8.88 -21.19 11.67
CA ASP A 249 10.05 -20.66 10.98
C ASP A 249 9.85 -19.27 10.36
N THR A 250 8.85 -18.51 10.85
CA THR A 250 8.44 -17.23 10.26
C THR A 250 9.58 -16.24 10.13
N ARG A 251 10.47 -16.13 11.13
CA ARG A 251 11.64 -15.23 11.05
C ARG A 251 12.59 -15.62 9.92
N SER A 252 13.00 -16.88 9.87
CA SER A 252 13.89 -17.39 8.82
C SER A 252 13.24 -17.31 7.44
N SER A 253 11.94 -17.62 7.33
CA SER A 253 11.20 -17.50 6.08
C SER A 253 11.11 -16.03 5.63
N TYR A 254 10.86 -15.09 6.53
CA TYR A 254 10.82 -13.66 6.20
C TYR A 254 12.19 -13.16 5.72
N SER A 255 13.28 -13.50 6.41
CA SER A 255 14.64 -13.15 5.97
C SER A 255 14.99 -13.75 4.61
N LEU A 256 14.62 -15.01 4.37
CA LEU A 256 14.82 -15.67 3.08
C LEU A 256 14.03 -14.97 1.97
N LEU A 257 12.77 -14.61 2.23
CA LEU A 257 11.94 -13.90 1.25
C LEU A 257 12.47 -12.49 0.96
N GLY A 258 12.98 -11.77 1.96
CA GLY A 258 13.65 -10.49 1.75
C GLY A 258 14.86 -10.63 0.81
N LYS A 259 15.68 -11.67 1.01
CA LYS A 259 16.81 -12.00 0.13
C LYS A 259 16.36 -12.33 -1.30
N ILE A 260 15.32 -13.15 -1.44
CA ILE A 260 14.75 -13.50 -2.74
C ILE A 260 14.18 -12.27 -3.45
N SER A 261 13.45 -11.42 -2.72
CA SER A 261 12.89 -10.17 -3.23
C SER A 261 13.99 -9.26 -3.77
N TYR A 262 15.08 -9.09 -3.02
CA TYR A 262 16.25 -8.29 -3.42
C TYR A 262 16.97 -8.87 -4.65
N LEU A 263 17.22 -10.18 -4.69
CA LEU A 263 17.85 -10.83 -5.85
C LEU A 263 16.97 -10.75 -7.11
N LYS A 264 15.66 -10.94 -6.97
CA LYS A 264 14.71 -10.80 -8.07
C LYS A 264 14.69 -9.37 -8.58
N ALA A 265 14.67 -8.37 -7.69
CA ALA A 265 14.77 -6.98 -8.07
C ALA A 265 16.07 -6.68 -8.84
N ALA A 266 17.22 -7.15 -8.35
CA ALA A 266 18.49 -6.94 -9.03
C ALA A 266 18.52 -7.58 -10.43
N HIS A 267 18.00 -8.81 -10.57
CA HIS A 267 17.93 -9.49 -11.87
C HIS A 267 16.98 -8.79 -12.83
N THR A 268 15.77 -8.43 -12.38
CA THR A 268 14.79 -7.71 -13.20
C THR A 268 15.32 -6.34 -13.62
N GLN A 269 15.84 -5.54 -12.69
CA GLN A 269 16.33 -4.20 -13.01
C GLN A 269 17.57 -4.23 -13.92
N HIS A 270 18.43 -5.24 -13.79
CA HIS A 270 19.57 -5.41 -14.69
C HIS A 270 19.12 -5.77 -16.10
N HIS A 271 18.17 -6.71 -16.23
CA HIS A 271 17.56 -7.06 -17.51
C HIS A 271 16.91 -5.85 -18.20
N GLU A 272 16.25 -4.98 -17.42
CA GLU A 272 15.63 -3.74 -17.89
C GLU A 272 16.62 -2.58 -18.08
N GLN A 273 17.91 -2.80 -17.86
CA GLN A 273 18.97 -1.78 -17.98
C GLN A 273 18.80 -0.58 -17.03
N SER A 274 18.03 -0.73 -15.94
CA SER A 274 17.93 0.26 -14.85
C SER A 274 18.93 0.01 -13.71
N LEU A 275 19.57 -1.17 -13.70
CA LEU A 275 20.70 -1.52 -12.85
C LEU A 275 21.88 -1.94 -13.73
N ASP A 276 23.06 -1.35 -13.52
CA ASP A 276 24.26 -1.75 -14.26
C ASP A 276 24.88 -3.07 -13.75
N GLU A 277 25.80 -3.61 -14.54
CA GLU A 277 26.44 -4.91 -14.27
C GLU A 277 27.25 -4.92 -12.95
N GLU A 278 27.89 -3.80 -12.60
CA GLU A 278 28.61 -3.69 -11.32
C GLU A 278 27.64 -3.69 -10.14
N GLY A 279 26.50 -3.00 -10.26
CA GLY A 279 25.45 -3.02 -9.26
C GLY A 279 24.83 -4.40 -9.12
N ARG A 280 24.57 -5.10 -10.22
CA ARG A 280 24.16 -6.51 -10.19
C ARG A 280 25.15 -7.37 -9.41
N LYS A 281 26.46 -7.22 -9.66
CA LYS A 281 27.53 -7.94 -8.95
C LYS A 281 27.56 -7.62 -7.45
N ILE A 282 27.42 -6.34 -7.06
CA ILE A 282 27.33 -5.94 -5.64
C ILE A 282 26.10 -6.58 -5.00
N ALA A 283 24.94 -6.56 -5.65
CA ALA A 283 23.71 -7.15 -5.12
C ALA A 283 23.84 -8.68 -4.91
N MET A 284 24.51 -9.38 -5.84
CA MET A 284 24.77 -10.81 -5.73
C MET A 284 25.74 -11.14 -4.59
N ARG A 285 26.85 -10.38 -4.48
CA ARG A 285 27.82 -10.52 -3.37
C ARG A 285 27.17 -10.26 -2.02
N LEU A 286 26.37 -9.19 -1.90
CA LEU A 286 25.61 -8.87 -0.68
C LEU A 286 24.68 -10.02 -0.27
N SER A 287 24.13 -10.75 -1.25
CA SER A 287 23.23 -11.88 -1.00
C SER A 287 23.96 -13.20 -0.71
N GLY A 288 25.29 -13.20 -0.74
CA GLY A 288 26.13 -14.39 -0.52
C GLY A 288 26.16 -15.35 -1.71
N ILE A 289 25.84 -14.88 -2.92
CA ILE A 289 25.91 -15.71 -4.11
C ILE A 289 27.38 -15.84 -4.56
N PRO A 290 27.90 -17.05 -4.80
CA PRO A 290 29.26 -17.25 -5.29
C PRO A 290 29.56 -16.44 -6.55
N SER A 291 30.77 -15.92 -6.67
CA SER A 291 31.19 -15.06 -7.80
C SER A 291 31.16 -15.76 -9.16
N ASN A 292 31.15 -17.09 -9.18
CA ASN A 292 31.05 -17.91 -10.39
C ASN A 292 29.60 -18.32 -10.73
N GLN A 293 28.60 -17.77 -10.04
CA GLN A 293 27.19 -18.03 -10.27
C GLN A 293 26.45 -16.77 -10.69
N THR A 294 25.35 -16.95 -11.41
CA THR A 294 24.38 -15.92 -11.77
C THR A 294 23.06 -16.15 -11.04
N TYR A 295 22.12 -15.20 -11.15
CA TYR A 295 20.75 -15.39 -10.63
C TYR A 295 20.10 -16.69 -11.14
N MET A 296 20.43 -17.11 -12.37
CA MET A 296 19.87 -18.32 -12.98
C MET A 296 20.47 -19.62 -12.43
N ASP A 297 21.61 -19.55 -11.74
CA ASP A 297 22.26 -20.69 -11.10
C ASP A 297 21.83 -20.87 -9.64
N VAL A 298 21.17 -19.86 -9.07
CA VAL A 298 20.73 -19.86 -7.67
C VAL A 298 19.69 -20.94 -7.43
N ASP A 299 19.93 -21.77 -6.43
CA ASP A 299 19.01 -22.81 -5.98
C ASP A 299 18.70 -22.70 -4.47
N ALA A 300 17.85 -23.60 -3.98
CA ALA A 300 17.46 -23.61 -2.58
C ALA A 300 18.64 -23.87 -1.63
N GLN A 301 19.64 -24.64 -2.06
CA GLN A 301 20.82 -24.91 -1.23
C GLN A 301 21.67 -23.64 -1.07
N THR A 302 21.87 -22.90 -2.15
CA THR A 302 22.63 -21.64 -2.16
C THR A 302 21.99 -20.59 -1.26
N LEU A 303 20.67 -20.40 -1.34
CA LEU A 303 19.96 -19.39 -0.55
C LEU A 303 19.86 -19.70 0.94
N LYS A 304 19.89 -20.99 1.32
CA LYS A 304 19.80 -21.46 2.71
C LYS A 304 21.16 -21.56 3.40
N LYS A 305 22.27 -21.37 2.69
CA LYS A 305 23.60 -21.36 3.32
C LYS A 305 23.68 -20.25 4.38
N PRO A 306 24.39 -20.51 5.50
CA PRO A 306 24.70 -19.47 6.47
C PRO A 306 25.34 -18.26 5.77
N TYR A 307 24.88 -17.07 6.13
CA TYR A 307 25.41 -15.84 5.56
C TYR A 307 26.86 -15.61 6.00
N ILE A 308 27.72 -15.30 5.05
CA ILE A 308 29.11 -14.90 5.29
C ILE A 308 29.25 -13.48 4.72
N PRO A 309 29.52 -12.47 5.56
CA PRO A 309 29.75 -11.11 5.08
C PRO A 309 30.90 -11.03 4.09
N ASP A 310 30.71 -10.29 3.00
CA ASP A 310 31.79 -9.98 2.05
C ASP A 310 32.66 -8.85 2.64
N PRO A 311 33.97 -9.07 2.86
CA PRO A 311 34.83 -8.08 3.49
C PRO A 311 35.07 -6.82 2.65
N GLY A 312 34.76 -6.88 1.34
CA GLY A 312 34.82 -5.73 0.44
C GLY A 312 33.51 -4.95 0.35
N LEU A 313 32.48 -5.32 1.13
CA LEU A 313 31.20 -4.62 1.19
C LEU A 313 30.95 -4.08 2.60
N GLU A 314 30.44 -2.85 2.66
CA GLU A 314 29.90 -2.26 3.86
C GLU A 314 28.41 -1.97 3.67
N THR A 315 27.57 -2.56 4.51
CA THR A 315 26.12 -2.32 4.49
C THR A 315 25.69 -1.55 5.73
N LYS A 316 24.87 -0.52 5.52
CA LYS A 316 24.29 0.28 6.59
C LYS A 316 22.80 0.50 6.37
N PHE A 317 22.02 0.45 7.46
CA PHE A 317 20.67 0.98 7.42
C PHE A 317 20.70 2.49 7.26
N LEU A 318 19.84 3.01 6.39
CA LEU A 318 19.71 4.46 6.23
C LEU A 318 19.18 5.07 7.53
N THR A 319 19.75 6.20 7.91
CA THR A 319 19.21 7.09 8.91
C THR A 319 18.98 8.46 8.28
N PHE A 320 17.91 9.11 8.70
CA PHE A 320 17.57 10.48 8.30
C PHE A 320 17.60 11.32 9.55
N ASN A 321 18.62 12.16 9.69
CA ASN A 321 18.67 13.15 10.76
C ASN A 321 18.57 12.51 12.18
N GLY A 322 19.10 11.30 12.32
CA GLY A 322 19.04 10.47 13.53
C GLY A 322 17.84 9.52 13.63
N PHE A 323 16.82 9.67 12.79
CA PHE A 323 15.73 8.69 12.68
C PHE A 323 16.20 7.46 11.91
N LYS A 324 15.86 6.28 12.40
CA LYS A 324 16.34 5.01 11.84
C LYS A 324 15.30 4.44 10.89
N SER A 325 15.71 4.11 9.66
CA SER A 325 14.84 3.37 8.75
C SER A 325 14.58 1.95 9.28
N THR A 326 13.40 1.43 8.99
CA THR A 326 13.00 0.07 9.33
C THR A 326 13.60 -0.93 8.35
N ASP A 327 13.73 -0.57 7.08
CA ASP A 327 14.00 -1.51 6.00
C ASP A 327 14.85 -0.94 4.84
N ILE A 328 15.02 0.39 4.73
CA ILE A 328 15.94 1.00 3.76
C ILE A 328 17.37 0.79 4.25
N PHE A 329 18.20 0.19 3.40
CA PHE A 329 19.63 0.08 3.62
C PHE A 329 20.39 0.40 2.32
N TYR A 330 21.66 0.72 2.46
CA TYR A 330 22.57 0.84 1.34
C TYR A 330 23.81 -0.01 1.56
N THR A 331 24.41 -0.46 0.46
CA THR A 331 25.65 -1.24 0.45
C THR A 331 26.67 -0.55 -0.42
N ARG A 332 27.84 -0.27 0.14
CA ARG A 332 28.98 0.31 -0.55
C ARG A 332 30.05 -0.75 -0.79
N ASP A 333 30.57 -0.83 -2.01
CA ASP A 333 31.84 -1.49 -2.27
C ASP A 333 32.98 -0.61 -1.71
N THR A 334 33.76 -1.14 -0.78
CA THR A 334 34.78 -0.35 -0.08
C THR A 334 35.97 -0.01 -0.96
N THR A 335 36.15 -0.70 -2.09
CA THR A 335 37.23 -0.47 -3.04
C THR A 335 36.84 0.59 -4.05
N THR A 336 35.66 0.47 -4.66
CA THR A 336 35.22 1.37 -5.74
C THR A 336 34.38 2.55 -5.25
N GLN A 337 33.92 2.53 -4.00
CA GLN A 337 32.92 3.44 -3.41
C GLN A 337 31.51 3.36 -4.00
N LYS A 338 31.31 2.57 -5.07
CA LYS A 338 30.02 2.35 -5.70
C LYS A 338 29.00 1.87 -4.67
N THR A 339 27.86 2.53 -4.63
CA THR A 339 26.86 2.41 -3.58
C THR A 339 25.51 2.01 -4.16
N LEU A 340 24.91 0.97 -3.59
CA LEU A 340 23.57 0.49 -3.93
C LEU A 340 22.62 0.83 -2.79
N LEU A 341 21.66 1.69 -3.05
CA LEU A 341 20.53 1.95 -2.16
C LEU A 341 19.40 0.97 -2.47
N TYR A 342 18.83 0.36 -1.43
CA TYR A 342 17.64 -0.48 -1.53
C TYR A 342 16.48 0.17 -0.78
N ILE A 343 15.41 0.51 -1.51
CA ILE A 343 14.14 1.02 -0.99
C ILE A 343 13.06 -0.03 -1.28
N PRO A 344 12.75 -0.92 -0.31
CA PRO A 344 11.72 -1.95 -0.48
C PRO A 344 10.36 -1.38 -0.90
N GLY A 345 9.44 -2.22 -1.37
CA GLY A 345 8.09 -1.77 -1.71
C GLY A 345 7.98 -0.92 -2.98
N ASN A 346 9.03 -0.85 -3.79
CA ASN A 346 8.99 -0.29 -5.15
C ASN A 346 9.25 -1.39 -6.19
N SER A 347 8.72 -1.24 -7.42
CA SER A 347 8.97 -2.18 -8.52
C SER A 347 10.38 -2.08 -9.10
N SER A 348 11.06 -0.95 -8.89
CA SER A 348 12.48 -0.75 -9.15
C SER A 348 13.18 -0.28 -7.87
N PRO A 349 13.39 -1.18 -6.88
CA PRO A 349 13.78 -0.80 -5.53
C PRO A 349 15.29 -0.57 -5.34
N ILE A 350 16.14 -0.93 -6.30
CA ILE A 350 17.60 -0.76 -6.22
C ILE A 350 18.03 0.45 -7.05
N HIS A 351 18.82 1.33 -6.43
CA HIS A 351 19.40 2.50 -7.07
C HIS A 351 20.92 2.51 -6.90
N THR A 352 21.64 2.83 -7.97
CA THR A 352 23.11 2.84 -7.99
C THR A 352 23.64 4.26 -8.00
N PHE A 353 24.73 4.47 -7.25
CA PHE A 353 25.42 5.74 -7.11
C PHE A 353 26.93 5.52 -7.06
N ASP A 354 27.70 6.53 -7.46
CA ASP A 354 29.17 6.47 -7.36
C ASP A 354 29.69 6.51 -5.92
N SER A 355 28.89 7.03 -4.97
CA SER A 355 29.27 7.17 -3.56
C SER A 355 28.05 7.33 -2.65
N PRO A 356 28.22 7.19 -1.31
CA PRO A 356 27.18 7.56 -0.36
C PRO A 356 26.79 9.04 -0.42
N GLU A 357 27.73 9.93 -0.76
CA GLU A 357 27.46 11.37 -0.87
C GLU A 357 26.49 11.68 -2.02
N SER A 358 26.71 11.07 -3.20
CA SER A 358 25.80 11.24 -4.34
C SER A 358 24.43 10.57 -4.11
N MET A 359 24.39 9.45 -3.40
CA MET A 359 23.14 8.83 -2.94
C MET A 359 22.34 9.76 -2.02
N ASN A 360 23.00 10.36 -1.02
CA ASN A 360 22.37 11.26 -0.05
C ASN A 360 21.86 12.55 -0.71
N GLU A 361 22.63 13.12 -1.64
CA GLU A 361 22.23 14.26 -2.46
C GLU A 361 20.97 13.93 -3.27
N TRP A 362 20.96 12.76 -3.94
CA TRP A 362 19.78 12.31 -4.68
C TRP A 362 18.57 12.14 -3.77
N LEU A 363 18.71 11.45 -2.63
CA LEU A 363 17.62 11.27 -1.66
C LEU A 363 17.05 12.60 -1.18
N GLY A 364 17.92 13.56 -0.81
CA GLY A 364 17.50 14.89 -0.39
C GLY A 364 16.69 15.63 -1.45
N ASN A 365 17.10 15.52 -2.71
CA ASN A 365 16.38 16.08 -3.84
C ASN A 365 15.02 15.41 -4.04
N GLN A 366 14.92 14.09 -3.90
CA GLN A 366 13.64 13.40 -4.03
C GLN A 366 12.63 13.79 -2.94
N LEU A 367 13.09 14.09 -1.72
CA LEU A 367 12.23 14.55 -0.62
C LEU A 367 11.67 15.98 -0.80
N THR A 368 12.07 16.69 -1.86
CA THR A 368 11.43 17.95 -2.25
C THR A 368 10.03 17.75 -2.83
N ASP A 369 9.77 16.56 -3.39
CA ASP A 369 8.45 16.13 -3.82
C ASP A 369 7.65 15.61 -2.62
N LYS A 370 6.46 16.17 -2.42
CA LYS A 370 5.62 15.81 -1.27
C LYS A 370 5.17 14.35 -1.29
N ALA A 371 4.83 13.79 -2.45
CA ALA A 371 4.38 12.40 -2.54
C ALA A 371 5.54 11.45 -2.22
N LYS A 372 6.74 11.72 -2.73
CA LYS A 372 7.95 10.94 -2.40
C LYS A 372 8.32 11.06 -0.92
N ALA A 373 8.17 12.25 -0.33
CA ALA A 373 8.38 12.44 1.10
C ALA A 373 7.38 11.65 1.97
N GLU A 374 6.10 11.60 1.60
CA GLU A 374 5.12 10.76 2.28
C GLU A 374 5.48 9.27 2.18
N GLU A 375 5.88 8.79 1.00
CA GLU A 375 6.34 7.41 0.79
C GLU A 375 7.57 7.10 1.64
N PHE A 376 8.57 7.98 1.63
CA PHE A 376 9.79 7.81 2.41
C PHE A 376 9.51 7.64 3.91
N LYS A 377 8.57 8.41 4.45
CA LYS A 377 8.18 8.31 5.87
C LYS A 377 7.55 6.96 6.23
N THR A 378 7.01 6.20 5.27
CA THR A 378 6.44 4.87 5.53
C THR A 378 7.51 3.83 5.92
N HIS A 379 8.77 4.08 5.55
CA HIS A 379 9.92 3.25 5.92
C HIS A 379 10.48 3.56 7.31
N PHE A 380 9.84 4.41 8.09
CA PHE A 380 10.25 4.78 9.45
C PHE A 380 9.12 4.47 10.44
N LEU A 381 9.45 4.45 11.73
CA LEU A 381 8.43 4.24 12.75
C LEU A 381 7.45 5.41 12.73
N PRO A 382 6.12 5.19 12.66
CA PRO A 382 5.17 6.30 12.58
C PRO A 382 5.13 7.21 13.81
N ARG A 383 5.67 6.76 14.95
CA ARG A 383 5.88 7.62 16.12
C ARG A 383 6.95 8.69 15.91
N ASP A 384 7.84 8.51 14.92
CA ASP A 384 8.93 9.42 14.60
C ASP A 384 8.48 10.53 13.63
N GLN A 385 7.33 10.34 12.96
CA GLN A 385 6.79 11.29 11.99
C GLN A 385 6.36 12.63 12.63
N PRO A 386 5.40 12.66 13.59
CA PRO A 386 4.95 13.91 14.18
C PRO A 386 5.98 14.49 15.16
N SER A 387 6.04 15.82 15.24
CA SER A 387 6.80 16.51 16.28
C SER A 387 6.21 16.28 17.67
N SER A 388 7.09 16.20 18.67
CA SER A 388 6.72 16.27 20.07
C SER A 388 6.96 17.68 20.62
N TYR A 389 6.60 17.91 21.89
CA TYR A 389 6.91 19.17 22.56
C TYR A 389 8.43 19.42 22.69
N PHE A 390 9.24 18.36 22.74
CA PHE A 390 10.68 18.45 23.04
C PHE A 390 11.59 18.20 21.84
N TYR A 391 11.07 17.73 20.71
CA TYR A 391 11.87 17.47 19.51
C TYR A 391 11.04 17.55 18.22
N ALA A 392 11.68 18.01 17.15
CA ALA A 392 11.11 18.02 15.81
C ALA A 392 11.07 16.60 15.22
N GLY A 393 9.88 16.16 14.83
CA GLY A 393 9.64 14.90 14.12
C GLY A 393 10.05 14.98 12.65
N MET A 394 9.95 13.87 11.92
CA MET A 394 10.32 13.83 10.50
C MET A 394 9.56 14.85 9.66
N ASP A 395 8.27 15.07 9.91
CA ASP A 395 7.45 16.03 9.15
C ASP A 395 8.07 17.43 9.18
N ALA A 396 8.41 17.91 10.38
CA ALA A 396 9.03 19.22 10.54
C ALA A 396 10.42 19.30 9.89
N ARG A 397 11.19 18.20 9.89
CA ARG A 397 12.52 18.18 9.28
C ARG A 397 12.45 18.15 7.75
N ILE A 398 11.49 17.43 7.19
CA ILE A 398 11.20 17.42 5.75
C ILE A 398 10.69 18.79 5.31
N ASP A 399 9.80 19.43 6.07
CA ASP A 399 9.35 20.80 5.79
C ASP A 399 10.51 21.80 5.74
N VAL A 400 11.45 21.68 6.69
CA VAL A 400 12.67 22.51 6.71
C VAL A 400 13.53 22.24 5.48
N LEU A 401 13.73 20.97 5.11
CA LEU A 401 14.45 20.59 3.90
C LEU A 401 13.80 21.20 2.64
N GLN A 402 12.48 21.02 2.47
CA GLN A 402 11.72 21.53 1.33
C GLN A 402 11.83 23.05 1.21
N LYS A 403 11.68 23.77 2.33
CA LYS A 403 11.85 25.25 2.35
C LYS A 403 13.27 25.68 2.00
N ARG A 404 14.28 24.94 2.47
CA ARG A 404 15.69 25.23 2.16
C ARG A 404 16.00 25.01 0.67
N MET A 405 15.51 23.91 0.11
CA MET A 405 15.77 23.52 -1.29
C MET A 405 14.94 24.30 -2.32
N ALA A 406 13.94 25.08 -1.89
CA ALA A 406 13.10 25.88 -2.79
C ALA A 406 13.84 27.06 -3.45
N ASN A 407 14.98 27.49 -2.92
CA ASN A 407 15.76 28.62 -3.45
C ASN A 407 16.86 28.13 -4.40
N GLN A 408 16.99 28.76 -5.57
CA GLN A 408 18.05 28.44 -6.54
C GLN A 408 19.46 28.66 -5.94
N GLY A 409 20.41 27.77 -6.25
CA GLY A 409 21.81 27.84 -5.78
C GLY A 409 22.05 27.30 -4.36
N THR A 410 21.01 26.82 -3.67
CA THR A 410 21.15 26.31 -2.30
C THR A 410 21.80 24.93 -2.23
N ASN A 411 21.60 24.06 -3.23
CA ASN A 411 22.17 22.72 -3.22
C ASN A 411 23.70 22.76 -3.25
N GLU A 412 24.28 23.61 -4.11
CA GLU A 412 25.73 23.82 -4.21
C GLU A 412 26.31 24.31 -2.88
N HIS A 413 25.63 25.27 -2.24
CA HIS A 413 26.02 25.79 -0.92
C HIS A 413 25.98 24.72 0.17
N TYR A 414 24.96 23.85 0.19
CA TYR A 414 24.86 22.76 1.17
C TYR A 414 25.89 21.66 0.91
N LYS A 415 26.23 21.40 -0.35
CA LYS A 415 27.29 20.48 -0.73
C LYS A 415 28.65 20.93 -0.18
N GLU A 416 28.97 22.22 -0.30
CA GLU A 416 30.18 22.81 0.29
C GLU A 416 30.25 22.65 1.83
N GLN A 417 29.10 22.68 2.49
CA GLN A 417 28.98 22.48 3.94
C GLN A 417 28.98 21.01 4.37
N GLY A 418 29.12 20.07 3.43
CA GLY A 418 29.12 18.63 3.72
C GLY A 418 27.75 18.07 4.10
N TYR A 419 26.66 18.76 3.75
CA TYR A 419 25.30 18.36 4.10
C TYR A 419 24.92 16.96 3.55
N TRP A 420 25.51 16.58 2.42
CA TRP A 420 25.29 15.29 1.75
C TRP A 420 26.28 14.20 2.18
N LYS A 421 27.31 14.53 2.96
CA LYS A 421 28.23 13.52 3.51
C LYS A 421 27.52 12.69 4.57
N GLU A 422 27.99 11.46 4.79
CA GLU A 422 27.54 10.65 5.93
C GLU A 422 27.72 11.45 7.24
N GLY A 423 26.68 11.49 8.08
CA GLY A 423 26.62 12.30 9.30
C GLY A 423 26.00 13.69 9.12
N GLY A 424 25.67 14.08 7.88
CA GLY A 424 24.90 15.29 7.55
C GLY A 424 23.39 15.07 7.69
N LEU A 425 22.63 15.28 6.61
CA LEU A 425 21.19 15.01 6.61
C LEU A 425 20.88 13.51 6.71
N PHE A 426 21.70 12.70 6.05
CA PHE A 426 21.62 11.25 6.03
C PHE A 426 22.91 10.66 6.60
N ASP A 427 22.77 9.52 7.25
CA ASP A 427 23.88 8.74 7.79
C ASP A 427 23.50 7.25 7.79
N GLY A 428 24.40 6.38 8.22
CA GLY A 428 24.19 4.95 8.23
C GLY A 428 24.45 4.27 9.57
N GLU A 429 23.61 3.32 9.94
CA GLU A 429 23.88 2.38 11.03
C GLU A 429 24.37 1.05 10.47
N LYS A 430 25.63 0.70 10.76
CA LYS A 430 26.29 -0.50 10.22
C LYS A 430 25.54 -1.79 10.56
N ILE A 431 25.48 -2.68 9.57
CA ILE A 431 24.94 -4.03 9.70
C ILE A 431 26.11 -5.01 9.85
N GLU A 432 26.23 -5.67 10.99
CA GLU A 432 27.35 -6.60 11.28
C GLU A 432 27.10 -8.06 10.82
N GLY A 433 25.96 -8.35 10.21
CA GLY A 433 25.57 -9.71 9.81
C GLY A 433 24.65 -9.74 8.58
N ASP A 434 23.80 -10.76 8.47
CA ASP A 434 22.87 -10.89 7.35
C ASP A 434 21.91 -9.67 7.29
N PRO A 435 21.95 -8.84 6.24
CA PRO A 435 21.11 -7.65 6.13
C PRO A 435 19.62 -7.97 6.07
N PHE A 436 19.24 -9.12 5.50
CA PHE A 436 17.83 -9.54 5.41
C PHE A 436 17.32 -10.06 6.76
N LYS A 437 18.20 -10.63 7.58
CA LYS A 437 17.89 -10.91 9.00
C LYS A 437 17.74 -9.63 9.81
N ALA A 438 18.59 -8.64 9.57
CA ALA A 438 18.50 -7.36 10.27
C ALA A 438 17.21 -6.60 9.89
N VAL A 439 16.82 -6.60 8.61
CA VAL A 439 15.53 -6.05 8.14
C VAL A 439 14.37 -6.76 8.82
N GLN A 440 14.38 -8.09 8.86
CA GLN A 440 13.36 -8.88 9.57
C GLN A 440 13.20 -8.41 11.03
N GLN A 441 14.30 -8.27 11.77
CA GLN A 441 14.28 -7.86 13.17
C GLN A 441 13.71 -6.45 13.36
N ARG A 442 14.08 -5.50 12.49
CA ARG A 442 13.55 -4.14 12.53
C ARG A 442 12.07 -4.10 12.18
N VAL A 443 11.64 -4.82 11.15
CA VAL A 443 10.22 -4.95 10.76
C VAL A 443 9.41 -5.60 11.89
N GLU A 444 9.86 -6.70 12.49
CA GLU A 444 9.19 -7.32 13.65
C GLU A 444 9.04 -6.32 14.79
N THR A 445 10.10 -5.57 15.10
CA THR A 445 10.07 -4.55 16.15
C THR A 445 9.11 -3.41 15.81
N ALA A 446 9.12 -2.92 14.57
CA ALA A 446 8.26 -1.85 14.10
C ALA A 446 6.78 -2.26 14.12
N VAL A 447 6.46 -3.44 13.60
CA VAL A 447 5.11 -4.01 13.61
C VAL A 447 4.62 -4.21 15.05
N LYS A 448 5.46 -4.74 15.96
CA LYS A 448 5.05 -4.87 17.38
C LYS A 448 4.87 -3.52 18.07
N ALA A 449 5.75 -2.56 17.81
CA ALA A 449 5.63 -1.20 18.37
C ALA A 449 4.42 -0.44 17.82
N SER A 450 3.97 -0.78 16.61
CA SER A 450 2.86 -0.11 15.95
C SER A 450 1.49 -0.37 16.56
N THR A 451 1.31 -1.46 17.32
CA THR A 451 -0.02 -1.89 17.76
C THR A 451 -0.72 -0.85 18.65
N SER A 452 0.02 0.01 19.36
CA SER A 452 -0.56 1.12 20.12
C SER A 452 -1.25 2.17 19.24
N GLN A 453 -0.90 2.23 17.95
CA GLN A 453 -1.53 3.08 16.96
C GLN A 453 -2.51 2.29 16.07
N GLN A 454 -2.90 1.08 16.46
CA GLN A 454 -3.85 0.25 15.71
C GLN A 454 -5.06 -0.16 16.54
N PHE A 455 -5.04 0.10 17.84
CA PHE A 455 -6.12 -0.20 18.77
C PHE A 455 -6.40 1.01 19.65
N VAL A 456 -7.66 1.16 20.04
CA VAL A 456 -8.07 2.17 21.02
C VAL A 456 -8.26 1.48 22.36
N LEU A 457 -7.51 1.91 23.38
CA LEU A 457 -7.61 1.37 24.74
C LEU A 457 -8.78 2.00 25.50
N ASN A 458 -9.34 1.25 26.46
CA ASN A 458 -10.41 1.75 27.34
C ASN A 458 -10.02 3.03 28.08
N THR A 459 -8.74 3.18 28.41
CA THR A 459 -8.18 4.36 29.12
C THR A 459 -8.07 5.60 28.25
N ASP A 460 -8.12 5.45 26.92
CA ASP A 460 -7.74 6.50 25.97
C ASP A 460 -8.78 6.69 24.86
N ILE A 461 -10.06 6.43 25.15
CA ILE A 461 -11.17 6.61 24.21
C ILE A 461 -11.42 8.10 23.98
N THR A 462 -10.67 8.68 23.05
CA THR A 462 -10.86 10.04 22.55
C THR A 462 -10.90 10.03 21.04
N LYS A 463 -11.60 11.01 20.43
CA LYS A 463 -11.63 11.15 18.96
C LYS A 463 -10.21 11.21 18.36
N LYS A 464 -9.26 11.86 19.03
CA LYS A 464 -7.87 11.95 18.60
C LYS A 464 -7.18 10.58 18.57
N THR A 465 -7.47 9.71 19.54
CA THR A 465 -6.92 8.34 19.58
C THR A 465 -7.51 7.49 18.47
N VAL A 466 -8.81 7.59 18.19
CA VAL A 466 -9.45 6.87 17.08
C VAL A 466 -8.85 7.27 15.73
N LEU A 467 -8.68 8.57 15.49
CA LEU A 467 -8.01 9.09 14.28
C LEU A 467 -6.60 8.52 14.10
N LYS A 468 -5.81 8.44 15.19
CA LYS A 468 -4.47 7.81 15.14
C LYS A 468 -4.57 6.32 14.82
N ALA A 469 -5.55 5.63 15.40
CA ALA A 469 -5.78 4.20 15.26
C ALA A 469 -6.28 3.76 13.88
N THR A 470 -6.56 4.69 12.96
CA THR A 470 -7.02 4.40 11.59
C THR A 470 -6.01 4.71 10.50
N ASN A 471 -4.91 5.42 10.80
CA ASN A 471 -3.81 5.67 9.86
C ASN A 471 -2.90 4.42 9.69
N VAL A 472 -3.48 3.22 9.77
CA VAL A 472 -2.83 1.92 10.05
C VAL A 472 -2.38 1.17 8.82
N LEU A 473 -2.93 1.49 7.64
CA LEU A 473 -2.62 0.79 6.39
C LEU A 473 -1.12 0.82 6.05
N SER A 474 -0.37 1.81 6.54
CA SER A 474 1.09 1.91 6.40
C SER A 474 1.86 0.72 7.01
N TYR A 475 1.32 0.05 8.03
CA TYR A 475 2.04 -1.04 8.71
C TYR A 475 1.99 -2.37 7.96
N ALA A 476 0.89 -2.63 7.24
CA ALA A 476 0.81 -3.75 6.33
C ALA A 476 1.81 -3.56 5.18
N LEU A 477 1.92 -2.32 4.66
CA LEU A 477 2.93 -1.96 3.67
C LEU A 477 4.35 -2.18 4.21
N LEU A 478 4.65 -1.74 5.43
CA LEU A 478 5.95 -1.97 6.07
C LEU A 478 6.30 -3.47 6.20
N PHE A 479 5.31 -4.33 6.49
CA PHE A 479 5.53 -5.78 6.54
C PHE A 479 5.72 -6.39 5.14
N LEU A 480 4.95 -5.95 4.15
CA LEU A 480 4.93 -6.54 2.80
C LEU A 480 6.01 -5.97 1.87
N ALA A 481 6.46 -4.73 2.07
CA ALA A 481 7.39 -4.02 1.20
C ALA A 481 8.69 -4.80 0.92
N PRO A 482 9.36 -5.39 1.92
CA PRO A 482 10.53 -6.26 1.69
C PRO A 482 10.23 -7.55 0.92
N LEU A 483 8.96 -7.94 0.79
CA LEU A 483 8.54 -9.20 0.18
C LEU A 483 7.96 -9.03 -1.24
N GLY A 484 7.69 -7.80 -1.65
CA GLY A 484 6.92 -7.46 -2.86
C GLY A 484 7.36 -8.15 -4.15
N MET A 485 8.68 -8.24 -4.36
CA MET A 485 9.25 -8.86 -5.56
C MET A 485 9.45 -10.38 -5.44
N ALA A 486 9.44 -10.92 -4.22
CA ALA A 486 9.63 -12.35 -4.02
C ALA A 486 8.47 -13.15 -4.62
N PHE A 487 7.24 -12.66 -4.41
CA PHE A 487 6.02 -13.40 -4.74
C PHE A 487 4.97 -12.47 -5.37
N PRO A 488 4.61 -12.66 -6.66
CA PRO A 488 3.72 -11.74 -7.39
C PRO A 488 2.39 -11.39 -6.70
N PRO A 489 1.70 -12.31 -6.01
CA PRO A 489 0.49 -11.97 -5.27
C PRO A 489 0.72 -10.94 -4.17
N VAL A 490 1.89 -10.94 -3.53
CA VAL A 490 2.24 -9.90 -2.54
C VAL A 490 2.35 -8.53 -3.22
N GLY A 491 2.95 -8.46 -4.41
CA GLY A 491 2.97 -7.25 -5.24
C GLY A 491 1.56 -6.71 -5.51
N VAL A 492 0.62 -7.57 -5.91
CA VAL A 492 -0.79 -7.19 -6.10
C VAL A 492 -1.42 -6.64 -4.82
N LEU A 493 -1.18 -7.30 -3.68
CA LEU A 493 -1.69 -6.85 -2.37
C LEU A 493 -1.18 -5.44 -2.04
N MET A 494 0.12 -5.21 -2.23
CA MET A 494 0.74 -3.91 -1.95
C MET A 494 0.20 -2.81 -2.88
N SER A 495 0.02 -3.09 -4.17
CA SER A 495 -0.55 -2.12 -5.10
C SER A 495 -1.97 -1.70 -4.70
N ALA A 496 -2.76 -2.66 -4.24
CA ALA A 496 -4.12 -2.40 -3.77
C ALA A 496 -4.15 -1.68 -2.40
N LEU A 497 -3.24 -2.00 -1.48
CA LEU A 497 -3.08 -1.27 -0.22
C LEU A 497 -2.60 0.17 -0.43
N SER A 498 -1.59 0.38 -1.28
CA SER A 498 -1.05 1.70 -1.62
C SER A 498 -2.13 2.59 -2.25
N THR A 499 -2.90 2.02 -3.18
CA THR A 499 -4.12 2.62 -3.74
C THR A 499 -5.07 3.11 -2.64
N ALA A 500 -5.39 2.25 -1.67
CA ALA A 500 -6.35 2.57 -0.61
C ALA A 500 -5.86 3.70 0.31
N THR A 501 -4.53 3.81 0.48
CA THR A 501 -3.90 4.89 1.25
C THR A 501 -3.84 6.22 0.51
N GLY A 502 -4.11 6.26 -0.79
CA GLY A 502 -3.91 7.45 -1.62
C GLY A 502 -2.45 7.73 -1.98
N LEU A 503 -1.54 6.80 -1.67
CA LEU A 503 -0.19 6.78 -2.25
C LEU A 503 -0.34 6.46 -3.74
N VAL A 504 0.19 7.34 -4.60
CA VAL A 504 -0.06 7.36 -6.05
C VAL A 504 0.23 6.00 -6.69
N LYS A 505 -0.73 5.48 -7.46
CA LYS A 505 -0.60 4.27 -8.27
C LYS A 505 0.29 4.53 -9.47
N LEU A 506 1.22 3.62 -9.77
CA LEU A 506 1.74 3.46 -11.13
C LEU A 506 1.41 2.03 -11.57
N GLY A 507 0.50 1.91 -12.56
CA GLY A 507 0.26 0.77 -13.48
C GLY A 507 0.01 -0.64 -12.91
N ILE A 508 -1.25 -1.09 -12.95
CA ILE A 508 -1.58 -2.52 -13.04
C ILE A 508 -1.51 -2.87 -14.54
N GLY A 509 -0.49 -3.62 -14.95
CA GLY A 509 -0.38 -4.15 -16.32
C GLY A 509 -1.27 -5.38 -16.47
N ILE A 510 -2.54 -5.15 -16.79
CA ILE A 510 -3.45 -6.18 -17.29
C ILE A 510 -4.29 -5.50 -18.37
N ASP A 511 -3.80 -5.48 -19.62
CA ASP A 511 -4.69 -5.72 -20.76
C ASP A 511 -3.93 -6.15 -22.03
N ASP A 512 -4.46 -7.23 -22.60
CA ASP A 512 -4.39 -7.76 -23.97
C ASP A 512 -3.05 -7.92 -24.73
N LYS A 513 -2.76 -9.20 -25.02
CA LYS A 513 -2.18 -9.64 -26.31
C LYS A 513 -2.80 -8.79 -27.43
N VAL A 514 -2.05 -7.89 -28.05
CA VAL A 514 -1.98 -7.63 -29.51
C VAL A 514 -0.98 -6.47 -29.71
N GLN A 515 0.32 -6.80 -29.73
CA GLN A 515 1.28 -6.36 -30.76
C GLN A 515 2.37 -7.42 -30.74
N ASP A 516 2.48 -8.23 -31.80
CA ASP A 516 3.35 -9.43 -31.94
C ASP A 516 4.83 -9.21 -31.54
N ARG A 517 5.09 -9.14 -30.24
CA ARG A 517 6.40 -9.29 -29.61
C ARG A 517 6.28 -10.39 -28.55
N PRO A 518 6.77 -11.61 -28.82
CA PRO A 518 6.86 -12.64 -27.80
C PRO A 518 7.94 -12.22 -26.78
N GLY A 519 7.53 -11.68 -25.62
CA GLY A 519 8.47 -11.44 -24.51
C GLY A 519 8.26 -10.21 -23.63
N GLY A 520 7.31 -9.32 -23.92
CA GLY A 520 6.98 -8.21 -23.01
C GLY A 520 6.27 -8.75 -21.77
N ALA A 521 6.99 -9.00 -20.68
CA ALA A 521 6.35 -9.36 -19.42
C ALA A 521 5.67 -8.10 -18.86
N ASP A 522 4.34 -8.10 -18.82
CA ASP A 522 3.56 -7.09 -18.13
C ASP A 522 4.00 -7.03 -16.66
N ARG A 523 4.76 -5.99 -16.30
CA ARG A 523 5.20 -5.79 -14.92
C ARG A 523 4.06 -5.15 -14.14
N ILE A 524 3.77 -5.69 -12.97
CA ILE A 524 3.04 -4.93 -11.95
C ILE A 524 3.98 -3.83 -11.47
N THR A 525 3.75 -2.59 -11.91
CA THR A 525 4.48 -1.45 -11.38
C THR A 525 3.86 -1.05 -10.05
N PHE A 526 4.70 -0.59 -9.12
CA PHE A 526 4.27 -0.07 -7.83
C PHE A 526 5.41 0.79 -7.24
N GLY A 527 5.06 1.72 -6.35
CA GLY A 527 6.01 2.64 -5.71
C GLY A 527 6.31 3.91 -6.51
N LEU A 528 6.77 4.94 -5.80
CA LEU A 528 7.01 6.31 -6.28
C LEU A 528 8.47 6.59 -6.69
N TRP A 529 9.37 5.67 -6.36
CA TRP A 529 10.82 5.86 -6.52
C TRP A 529 11.36 5.18 -7.77
N ASN A 530 10.51 4.86 -8.75
CA ASN A 530 10.94 4.17 -9.97
C ASN A 530 11.89 5.06 -10.80
N ALA A 531 13.11 4.58 -11.01
CA ALA A 531 14.11 5.24 -11.82
C ALA A 531 13.88 4.92 -13.30
N ALA A 532 13.07 5.73 -13.98
CA ALA A 532 13.11 5.79 -15.45
C ALA A 532 14.28 6.68 -15.88
N THR A 533 15.52 6.28 -15.60
CA THR A 533 16.69 6.94 -16.23
C THR A 533 17.87 5.97 -16.26
N PRO A 534 18.36 5.56 -17.45
CA PRO A 534 19.64 4.91 -17.57
C PRO A 534 20.72 5.89 -17.10
N VAL A 535 21.52 5.51 -16.12
CA VAL A 535 22.70 6.30 -15.73
C VAL A 535 23.67 6.25 -16.91
N LEU A 536 23.80 7.37 -17.62
CA LEU A 536 24.93 7.62 -18.51
C LEU A 536 26.19 7.72 -17.63
N THR A 537 26.86 6.60 -17.40
CA THR A 537 28.18 6.63 -16.76
C THR A 537 29.18 7.20 -17.75
N SER A 538 29.80 8.32 -17.37
CA SER A 538 30.90 8.96 -18.09
C SER A 538 32.11 8.02 -18.12
N GLY A 539 32.20 7.13 -19.10
CA GLY A 539 33.32 6.18 -19.18
C GLY A 539 33.40 5.26 -20.39
N PHE A 540 32.34 5.09 -21.18
CA PHE A 540 32.38 4.30 -22.43
C PHE A 540 31.84 5.12 -23.61
N GLY A 541 32.66 6.03 -24.11
CA GLY A 541 32.40 6.71 -25.36
C GLY A 541 32.44 5.73 -26.54
N LYS A 542 31.35 5.68 -27.30
CA LYS A 542 31.19 5.04 -28.63
C LYS A 542 31.13 3.50 -28.64
N ALA A 543 30.01 2.92 -28.24
CA ALA A 543 29.62 1.59 -28.74
C ALA A 543 28.12 1.23 -28.69
N LEU A 544 27.24 2.07 -28.11
CA LEU A 544 25.80 1.87 -28.19
C LEU A 544 25.14 3.23 -28.47
N GLU A 545 24.78 3.45 -29.73
CA GLU A 545 23.75 4.45 -30.03
C GLU A 545 22.48 4.05 -29.25
N PRO A 546 21.79 5.00 -28.60
CA PRO A 546 20.45 4.74 -28.15
C PRO A 546 19.65 4.27 -29.37
N VAL A 547 18.90 3.18 -29.27
CA VAL A 547 17.85 2.88 -30.24
C VAL A 547 16.71 3.88 -29.99
N THR A 548 16.99 5.14 -30.30
CA THR A 548 16.03 6.21 -30.53
C THR A 548 15.98 6.40 -32.04
N GLN A 549 15.30 5.50 -32.73
CA GLN A 549 14.74 5.85 -34.04
C GLN A 549 13.25 6.21 -33.84
N PRO A 550 12.77 7.25 -34.54
CA PRO A 550 11.60 8.01 -34.18
C PRO A 550 10.32 7.30 -34.62
N PHE A 551 9.27 7.44 -33.80
CA PHE A 551 7.87 7.08 -34.08
C PHE A 551 7.22 7.87 -35.25
N LYS A 552 8.03 8.44 -36.15
CA LYS A 552 7.59 9.12 -37.37
C LYS A 552 8.25 8.44 -38.55
N THR A 553 7.55 7.53 -39.22
CA THR A 553 7.46 7.35 -40.68
C THR A 553 6.84 5.97 -40.93
N PHE A 554 5.51 5.86 -40.92
CA PHE A 554 4.80 4.76 -41.60
C PHE A 554 3.34 5.12 -41.87
N LEU A 555 3.10 6.24 -42.57
CA LEU A 555 1.86 6.47 -43.32
C LEU A 555 2.20 7.29 -44.56
N GLN A 556 2.50 6.58 -45.65
CA GLN A 556 2.28 6.88 -47.08
C GLN A 556 3.35 6.12 -47.89
N PRO A 557 2.93 5.32 -48.87
CA PRO A 557 2.52 5.90 -50.14
C PRO A 557 1.20 5.33 -50.67
N LEU A 558 0.31 6.18 -51.16
CA LEU A 558 -0.53 5.90 -52.33
C LEU A 558 -1.28 7.18 -52.69
N ILE A 559 -0.65 7.95 -53.57
CA ILE A 559 -1.31 8.98 -54.36
C ILE A 559 -1.20 8.55 -55.83
N PHE A 560 -2.38 8.54 -56.48
CA PHE A 560 -2.70 8.38 -57.91
C PHE A 560 -2.48 7.01 -58.60
N LYS A 561 -3.58 6.34 -58.94
CA LYS A 561 -4.17 6.42 -60.30
C LYS A 561 -5.51 5.66 -60.39
N ASN A 562 -6.52 6.40 -60.85
CA ASN A 562 -7.86 6.06 -61.36
C ASN A 562 -8.87 5.42 -60.40
#